data_AF-A0A944V1C2-F1
#
_entry.id   AF-A0A944V1C2-F1
#
_cell.length_a   1.000
_cell.length_b   1.000
_cell.length_c   1.000
_cell.angle_alpha   90.00
_cell.angle_beta   90.00
_cell.angle_gamma   90.00
#
_symmetry.space_group_name_H-M   'P 1'
#
loop_
_entity.id
_entity.type
_entity.pdbx_description
1 polymer ?
#
loop_
_entity_poly.entity_id
_entity_poly.type
_entity_poly.pdbx_seq_one_letter_code
_entity_poly.pdbx_strand_id
1 'polypeptide(L)'
;MRKLFLLASILFVSVNAVSLIVETASFTEFLYGSSDDCEYDNWISHVSEGIADEGYNLYSPWEVQSDSFGTFLLPDDVMLEQWQNVIDALLIQDFIAAQAWLNISDFPYNIVEFHDTDSGNIYYMLREILNMDYYDSNETASTHDDEIGSFDYGWGLFVYNPQAANPVIVTVP
;
A
#
# COMPACT_ATOMS: atom_id res chain seq x y z
N MET A 1 -40.41 20.37 -0.35
CA MET A 1 -39.91 19.57 -1.49
C MET A 1 -38.57 20.08 -2.03
N ARG A 2 -38.46 21.33 -2.50
CA ARG A 2 -37.20 21.89 -3.05
C ARG A 2 -35.99 21.87 -2.08
N LYS A 3 -36.23 22.11 -0.79
CA LYS A 3 -35.19 22.01 0.27
C LYS A 3 -34.75 20.57 0.57
N LEU A 4 -35.66 19.59 0.48
CA LEU A 4 -35.33 18.17 0.65
C LEU A 4 -34.52 17.64 -0.55
N PHE A 5 -34.85 18.10 -1.76
CA PHE A 5 -34.08 17.78 -2.96
C PHE A 5 -32.65 18.31 -2.87
N LEU A 6 -32.47 19.57 -2.45
CA LEU A 6 -31.14 20.15 -2.19
C LEU A 6 -30.37 19.40 -1.11
N LEU A 7 -31.02 18.99 -0.01
CA LEU A 7 -30.37 18.21 1.04
C LEU A 7 -29.93 16.82 0.53
N ALA A 8 -30.78 16.16 -0.26
CA ALA A 8 -30.46 14.87 -0.88
C ALA A 8 -29.34 14.99 -1.92
N SER A 9 -29.32 16.08 -2.70
CA SER A 9 -28.23 16.38 -3.64
C SER A 9 -26.90 16.65 -2.93
N ILE A 10 -26.94 17.39 -1.81
CA ILE A 10 -25.74 17.64 -0.99
C ILE A 10 -25.26 16.33 -0.34
N LEU A 11 -26.17 15.50 0.17
CA LEU A 11 -25.82 14.18 0.71
C LEU A 11 -25.23 13.25 -0.35
N PHE A 12 -25.71 13.28 -1.60
CA PHE A 12 -25.18 12.47 -2.70
C PHE A 12 -23.79 12.94 -3.17
N VAL A 13 -23.52 14.25 -3.13
CA VAL A 13 -22.20 14.80 -3.47
C VAL A 13 -21.16 14.48 -2.39
N SER A 14 -21.56 14.34 -1.12
CA SER A 14 -20.66 13.98 -0.03
C SER A 14 -20.24 12.50 0.04
N VAL A 15 -20.75 11.62 -0.83
CA VAL A 15 -20.41 10.17 -0.81
C VAL A 15 -19.22 9.81 -1.72
N ASN A 16 -18.59 10.77 -2.40
CA ASN A 16 -17.49 10.47 -3.34
C ASN A 16 -16.19 11.22 -3.03
N ALA A 17 -15.92 11.54 -1.77
CA ALA A 17 -14.77 12.36 -1.42
C ALA A 17 -13.94 11.77 -0.27
N VAL A 18 -13.23 10.67 -0.55
CA VAL A 18 -11.91 10.41 0.04
C VAL A 18 -11.10 9.68 -1.03
N SER A 19 -10.04 10.31 -1.54
CA SER A 19 -9.13 9.72 -2.55
C SER A 19 -7.65 9.84 -2.15
N LEU A 20 -7.39 10.41 -0.97
CA LEU A 20 -6.06 10.65 -0.45
C LEU A 20 -6.12 10.45 1.06
N ILE A 21 -5.46 9.41 1.54
CA ILE A 21 -5.23 9.19 2.97
C ILE A 21 -4.08 10.10 3.38
N VAL A 22 -4.16 10.69 4.58
CA VAL A 22 -3.10 11.54 5.12
C VAL A 22 -2.59 10.89 6.40
N GLU A 23 -1.29 10.59 6.42
CA GLU A 23 -0.60 9.98 7.56
C GLU A 23 0.58 10.85 7.96
N THR A 24 0.90 10.87 9.26
CA THR A 24 2.04 11.63 9.80
C THR A 24 2.77 10.73 10.78
N ALA A 25 3.91 10.18 10.35
CA ALA A 25 4.63 9.14 11.08
C ALA A 25 6.11 9.14 10.71
N SER A 26 6.91 8.33 11.41
CA SER A 26 8.29 8.02 10.98
C SER A 26 8.24 7.10 9.75
N PHE A 27 8.89 7.51 8.65
CA PHE A 27 8.97 6.63 7.47
C PHE A 27 9.79 5.36 7.74
N THR A 28 10.78 5.47 8.62
CA THR A 28 11.55 4.34 9.18
C THR A 28 10.64 3.36 9.92
N GLU A 29 9.82 3.85 10.85
CA GLU A 29 8.92 2.98 11.62
C GLU A 29 7.82 2.37 10.73
N PHE A 30 7.31 3.12 9.76
CA PHE A 30 6.38 2.56 8.77
C PHE A 30 7.00 1.40 7.97
N LEU A 31 8.29 1.47 7.59
CA LEU A 31 8.92 0.43 6.79
C LEU A 31 9.29 -0.83 7.59
N TYR A 32 9.85 -0.69 8.80
CA TYR A 32 10.42 -1.80 9.56
C TYR A 32 10.31 -1.67 11.08
N GLY A 33 9.44 -0.80 11.57
CA GLY A 33 9.20 -0.56 12.99
C GLY A 33 7.72 -0.58 13.32
N SER A 34 7.33 0.17 14.35
CA SER A 34 5.93 0.29 14.75
C SER A 34 5.49 1.75 14.78
N SER A 35 4.33 2.03 14.21
CA SER A 35 3.74 3.35 14.03
C SER A 35 2.22 3.30 14.17
N ASP A 36 1.72 3.75 15.33
CA ASP A 36 0.27 3.84 15.62
C ASP A 36 -0.48 4.84 14.73
N ASP A 37 0.23 5.72 14.02
CA ASP A 37 -0.31 6.78 13.18
C ASP A 37 -0.46 6.38 11.70
N CYS A 38 -0.19 5.11 11.37
CA CYS A 38 -0.40 4.52 10.05
C CYS A 38 -1.53 3.48 10.08
N GLU A 39 -2.16 3.21 8.93
CA GLU A 39 -3.16 2.13 8.82
C GLU A 39 -2.56 0.76 9.18
N TYR A 40 -1.30 0.55 8.80
CA TYR A 40 -0.42 -0.53 9.24
C TYR A 40 1.03 -0.03 9.23
N ASP A 41 1.90 -0.70 9.98
CA ASP A 41 3.32 -0.42 10.12
C ASP A 41 4.14 -1.66 9.70
N ASN A 42 5.46 -1.64 9.92
CA ASN A 42 6.35 -2.74 9.55
C ASN A 42 6.12 -3.28 8.13
N TRP A 43 5.98 -2.39 7.13
CA TRP A 43 5.59 -2.76 5.76
C TRP A 43 6.38 -3.95 5.19
N ILE A 44 7.67 -4.08 5.54
CA ILE A 44 8.52 -5.19 5.11
C ILE A 44 8.01 -6.56 5.58
N SER A 45 7.46 -6.68 6.79
CA SER A 45 6.95 -7.96 7.30
C SER A 45 5.68 -8.43 6.61
N HIS A 46 5.05 -7.57 5.79
CA HIS A 46 3.87 -7.93 5.01
C HIS A 46 4.21 -8.36 3.58
N VAL A 47 5.48 -8.24 3.16
CA VAL A 47 5.92 -8.69 1.85
C VAL A 47 5.73 -10.19 1.74
N SER A 48 5.19 -10.65 0.61
CA SER A 48 4.94 -12.08 0.40
C SER A 48 6.23 -12.88 0.55
N GLU A 49 6.10 -14.07 1.15
CA GLU A 49 7.18 -15.04 1.21
C GLU A 49 7.51 -15.64 -0.17
N GLY A 50 6.71 -15.39 -1.21
CA GLY A 50 7.03 -15.72 -2.58
C GLY A 50 7.16 -17.23 -2.83
N ILE A 51 8.31 -17.66 -3.38
CA ILE A 51 8.56 -19.07 -3.71
C ILE A 51 9.22 -19.75 -2.52
N ALA A 52 8.53 -20.72 -1.89
CA ALA A 52 9.09 -21.57 -0.84
C ALA A 52 10.09 -22.61 -1.37
N ASP A 53 11.25 -22.14 -1.84
CA ASP A 53 12.37 -22.97 -2.28
C ASP A 53 13.65 -22.64 -1.48
N GLU A 54 14.35 -23.69 -1.04
CA GLU A 54 15.49 -23.59 -0.13
C GLU A 54 16.61 -22.76 -0.77
N GLY A 55 16.95 -21.63 -0.13
CA GLY A 55 17.98 -20.72 -0.61
C GLY A 55 17.53 -19.75 -1.71
N TYR A 56 16.23 -19.72 -2.04
CA TYR A 56 15.66 -18.70 -2.93
C TYR A 56 15.57 -17.35 -2.22
N ASN A 57 15.03 -17.36 -1.00
CA ASN A 57 14.91 -16.20 -0.14
C ASN A 57 15.94 -16.25 1.00
N LEU A 58 16.32 -15.08 1.49
CA LEU A 58 17.22 -14.95 2.62
C LEU A 58 16.41 -14.47 3.84
N TYR A 59 15.93 -15.43 4.62
CA TYR A 59 15.18 -15.16 5.84
C TYR A 59 16.09 -15.04 7.06
N SER A 60 15.54 -14.49 8.13
CA SER A 60 16.17 -14.61 9.43
C SER A 60 16.24 -16.09 9.84
N PRO A 61 17.26 -16.55 10.59
CA PRO A 61 17.42 -17.96 10.95
C PRO A 61 16.27 -18.60 11.76
N TRP A 62 15.30 -17.81 12.21
CA TRP A 62 14.15 -18.23 13.01
C TRP A 62 12.83 -18.16 12.24
N GLU A 63 12.83 -17.69 11.00
CA GLU A 63 11.64 -17.69 10.13
C GLU A 63 11.61 -18.99 9.32
N VAL A 64 10.41 -19.57 9.22
CA VAL A 64 10.16 -20.79 8.45
C VAL A 64 9.47 -20.38 7.17
N GLN A 65 10.21 -20.39 6.08
CA GLN A 65 9.69 -20.04 4.76
C GLN A 65 8.46 -20.89 4.40
N SER A 66 7.35 -20.23 4.12
CA SER A 66 6.13 -20.82 3.57
C SER A 66 5.81 -20.24 2.18
N ASP A 67 4.88 -20.88 1.46
CA ASP A 67 4.26 -20.33 0.24
C ASP A 67 2.84 -19.84 0.51
N SER A 68 2.49 -19.66 1.78
CA SER A 68 1.13 -19.40 2.25
C SER A 68 0.88 -17.97 2.70
N PHE A 69 1.94 -17.15 2.81
CA PHE A 69 1.87 -15.76 3.25
C PHE A 69 2.07 -14.79 2.08
N GLY A 70 0.97 -14.14 1.68
CA GLY A 70 0.90 -13.26 0.52
C GLY A 70 0.97 -14.01 -0.81
N THR A 71 0.96 -13.25 -1.89
CA THR A 71 1.22 -13.75 -3.25
C THR A 71 1.84 -12.67 -4.13
N PHE A 72 2.31 -13.08 -5.30
CA PHE A 72 2.79 -12.19 -6.34
C PHE A 72 1.98 -12.39 -7.61
N LEU A 73 1.25 -11.37 -8.02
CA LEU A 73 0.45 -11.42 -9.24
C LEU A 73 1.30 -10.97 -10.43
N LEU A 74 1.51 -11.84 -11.42
CA LEU A 74 2.14 -11.42 -12.68
C LEU A 74 1.12 -10.61 -13.50
N PRO A 75 1.35 -9.30 -13.74
CA PRO A 75 0.42 -8.49 -14.50
C PRO A 75 0.41 -8.88 -15.97
N ASP A 76 -0.77 -8.81 -16.59
CA ASP A 76 -0.90 -8.85 -18.05
C ASP A 76 -0.76 -7.44 -18.66
N ASP A 77 -0.76 -7.36 -19.99
CA ASP A 77 -0.61 -6.09 -20.72
C ASP A 77 -1.71 -5.07 -20.36
N VAL A 78 -2.92 -5.52 -20.05
CA VAL A 78 -4.06 -4.64 -19.70
C VAL A 78 -3.85 -4.07 -18.31
N MET A 79 -3.43 -4.91 -17.35
CA MET A 79 -3.10 -4.46 -16.00
C MET A 79 -1.94 -3.47 -16.00
N LEU A 80 -0.91 -3.70 -16.81
CA LEU A 80 0.21 -2.77 -16.96
C LEU A 80 -0.23 -1.42 -17.55
N GLU A 81 -1.09 -1.41 -18.57
CA GLU A 81 -1.64 -0.17 -19.14
C GLU A 81 -2.47 0.60 -18.10
N GLN A 82 -3.30 -0.11 -17.34
CA GLN A 82 -4.10 0.47 -16.27
C GLN A 82 -3.23 1.03 -15.14
N TRP A 83 -2.21 0.29 -14.73
CA TRP A 83 -1.25 0.74 -13.71
C TRP A 83 -0.51 1.99 -14.17
N GLN A 84 -0.11 2.06 -15.44
CA GLN A 84 0.51 3.25 -16.00
C GLN A 84 -0.41 4.48 -15.89
N ASN A 85 -1.72 4.33 -16.11
CA ASN A 85 -2.66 5.44 -15.94
C ASN A 85 -2.73 5.93 -14.49
N VAL A 86 -2.63 5.02 -13.50
CA VAL A 86 -2.54 5.38 -12.07
C VAL A 86 -1.26 6.18 -11.81
N ILE A 87 -0.12 5.69 -12.29
CA ILE A 87 1.19 6.33 -12.11
C ILE A 87 1.23 7.71 -12.77
N ASP A 88 0.76 7.84 -14.00
CA ASP A 88 0.73 9.11 -14.73
C ASP A 88 -0.09 10.16 -13.99
N ALA A 89 -1.26 9.77 -13.47
CA ALA A 89 -2.11 10.65 -12.68
C ALA A 89 -1.44 11.04 -11.35
N LEU A 90 -0.80 10.10 -10.65
CA LEU A 90 -0.08 10.36 -9.41
C LEU A 90 1.07 11.36 -9.61
N LEU A 91 1.87 11.19 -10.67
CA LEU A 91 3.05 12.02 -10.95
C LEU A 91 2.68 13.49 -11.26
N ILE A 92 1.48 13.74 -11.80
CA ILE A 92 0.96 15.10 -11.97
C ILE A 92 0.10 15.58 -10.79
N GLN A 93 0.04 14.79 -9.70
CA GLN A 93 -0.74 15.04 -8.49
C GLN A 93 -2.25 15.14 -8.72
N ASP A 94 -2.78 14.48 -9.75
CA ASP A 94 -4.22 14.31 -9.95
C ASP A 94 -4.72 13.08 -9.17
N PHE A 95 -4.80 13.22 -7.85
CA PHE A 95 -5.19 12.13 -6.95
C PHE A 95 -6.63 11.64 -7.16
N ILE A 96 -7.49 12.49 -7.71
CA ILE A 96 -8.86 12.11 -8.08
C ILE A 96 -8.83 11.16 -9.27
N ALA A 97 -8.06 11.50 -10.32
CA ALA A 97 -7.89 10.62 -11.47
C ALA A 97 -7.17 9.32 -11.09
N ALA A 98 -6.11 9.39 -10.28
CA ALA A 98 -5.38 8.22 -9.81
C ALA A 98 -6.30 7.25 -9.04
N GLN A 99 -7.12 7.76 -8.10
CA GLN A 99 -8.09 6.92 -7.39
C GLN A 99 -9.18 6.36 -8.31
N ALA A 100 -9.62 7.14 -9.30
CA ALA A 100 -10.59 6.65 -10.27
C ALA A 100 -10.03 5.47 -11.07
N TRP A 101 -8.75 5.51 -11.46
CA TRP A 101 -8.08 4.40 -12.12
C TRP A 101 -7.91 3.18 -11.21
N LEU A 102 -7.49 3.37 -9.96
CA LEU A 102 -7.43 2.29 -8.96
C LEU A 102 -8.78 1.57 -8.82
N ASN A 103 -9.85 2.36 -8.68
CA ASN A 103 -11.21 1.83 -8.50
C ASN A 103 -11.74 1.10 -9.74
N ILE A 104 -11.43 1.56 -10.95
CA ILE A 104 -11.93 0.94 -12.19
C ILE A 104 -11.20 -0.36 -12.52
N SER A 105 -9.97 -0.50 -12.01
CA SER A 105 -9.09 -1.65 -12.17
C SER A 105 -9.16 -2.63 -11.01
N ASP A 106 -9.95 -2.32 -9.97
CA ASP A 106 -10.02 -3.07 -8.72
C ASP A 106 -8.62 -3.32 -8.11
N PHE A 107 -7.69 -2.38 -8.27
CA PHE A 107 -6.37 -2.48 -7.68
C PHE A 107 -6.47 -2.19 -6.17
N PRO A 108 -5.98 -3.09 -5.29
CA PRO A 108 -6.11 -2.95 -3.84
C PRO A 108 -5.05 -1.99 -3.29
N TYR A 109 -5.05 -0.73 -3.75
CA TYR A 109 -4.06 0.27 -3.36
C TYR A 109 -4.72 1.52 -2.81
N ASN A 110 -4.05 2.12 -1.84
CA ASN A 110 -4.34 3.41 -1.28
C ASN A 110 -3.37 4.45 -1.82
N ILE A 111 -3.87 5.66 -2.09
CA ILE A 111 -3.04 6.84 -2.31
C ILE A 111 -2.85 7.53 -0.97
N VAL A 112 -1.59 7.69 -0.54
CA VAL A 112 -1.25 8.25 0.77
C VAL A 112 -0.38 9.49 0.61
N GLU A 113 -0.78 10.62 1.21
CA GLU A 113 0.09 11.74 1.50
C GLU A 113 0.72 11.50 2.87
N PHE A 114 2.00 11.16 2.88
CA PHE A 114 2.74 10.77 4.08
C PHE A 114 3.66 11.91 4.52
N HIS A 115 3.44 12.41 5.73
CA HIS A 115 4.25 13.46 6.34
C HIS A 115 5.31 12.78 7.20
N ASP A 116 6.51 12.65 6.65
CA ASP A 116 7.61 11.95 7.29
C ASP A 116 8.24 12.77 8.41
N THR A 117 8.18 12.25 9.62
CA THR A 117 8.75 12.87 10.82
C THR A 117 10.27 12.69 10.93
N ASP A 118 10.86 11.72 10.21
CA ASP A 118 12.31 11.48 10.24
C ASP A 118 13.07 12.61 9.53
N SER A 119 12.63 12.96 8.32
CA SER A 119 13.30 13.97 7.51
C SER A 119 12.53 15.29 7.37
N GLY A 120 11.24 15.32 7.77
CA GLY A 120 10.34 16.45 7.53
C GLY A 120 9.87 16.59 6.08
N ASN A 121 10.02 15.53 5.26
CA ASN A 121 9.58 15.52 3.87
C ASN A 121 8.10 15.14 3.78
N ILE A 122 7.48 15.44 2.64
CA ILE A 122 6.18 14.89 2.27
C ILE A 122 6.38 13.93 1.10
N TYR A 123 5.87 12.71 1.25
CA TYR A 123 5.84 11.70 0.22
C TYR A 123 4.40 11.46 -0.23
N TYR A 124 4.23 11.10 -1.50
CA TYR A 124 2.99 10.54 -2.03
C TYR A 124 3.24 9.07 -2.33
N MET A 125 2.39 8.19 -1.82
CA MET A 125 2.58 6.75 -1.94
C MET A 125 1.41 6.09 -2.66
N LEU A 126 1.72 5.05 -3.43
CA LEU A 126 0.77 3.97 -3.72
C LEU A 126 1.16 2.81 -2.81
N ARG A 127 0.30 2.54 -1.82
CA ARG A 127 0.50 1.51 -0.80
C ARG A 127 -0.57 0.45 -0.97
N GLU A 128 -0.16 -0.81 -1.12
CA GLU A 128 -1.11 -1.92 -1.18
C GLU A 128 -1.85 -2.09 0.16
N ILE A 129 -3.13 -2.43 0.07
CA ILE A 129 -4.01 -2.70 1.20
C ILE A 129 -3.76 -4.15 1.64
N LEU A 130 -3.57 -4.37 2.95
CA LEU A 130 -3.35 -5.70 3.48
C LEU A 130 -4.59 -6.59 3.29
N ASN A 131 -4.37 -7.78 2.75
CA ASN A 131 -5.34 -8.86 2.84
C ASN A 131 -5.15 -9.59 4.18
N MET A 132 -6.08 -9.33 5.10
CA MET A 132 -6.06 -9.87 6.47
C MET A 132 -6.40 -11.37 6.56
N ASP A 133 -6.70 -12.04 5.44
CA ASP A 133 -6.87 -13.49 5.41
C ASP A 133 -5.52 -14.24 5.50
N TYR A 134 -4.40 -13.55 5.22
CA TYR A 134 -3.06 -14.09 5.40
C TYR A 134 -2.63 -14.04 6.87
N TYR A 135 -2.00 -15.12 7.32
CA TYR A 135 -1.47 -15.29 8.66
C TYR A 135 -0.21 -16.15 8.60
N ASP A 136 0.88 -15.63 9.13
CA ASP A 136 2.11 -16.38 9.38
C ASP A 136 2.29 -16.54 10.90
N SER A 137 2.67 -17.74 11.31
CA SER A 137 2.96 -18.08 12.71
C SER A 137 4.42 -18.41 12.95
N ASN A 138 5.25 -18.33 11.90
CA ASN A 138 6.65 -18.75 11.88
C ASN A 138 6.90 -20.18 12.43
N GLU A 139 5.84 -20.99 12.52
CA GLU A 139 5.76 -22.27 13.22
C GLU A 139 6.36 -22.25 14.65
N THR A 140 6.37 -21.09 15.32
CA THR A 140 6.93 -20.98 16.67
C THR A 140 5.86 -21.15 17.75
N ALA A 141 6.30 -21.35 19.00
CA ALA A 141 5.39 -21.45 20.14
C ALA A 141 4.96 -20.08 20.68
N SER A 142 5.67 -19.03 20.28
CA SER A 142 5.37 -17.64 20.59
C SER A 142 4.40 -17.12 19.52
N THR A 143 3.53 -16.18 19.89
CA THR A 143 2.67 -15.46 18.94
C THR A 143 3.11 -14.01 18.77
N HIS A 144 4.30 -13.66 19.26
CA HIS A 144 4.82 -12.30 19.24
C HIS A 144 5.44 -11.94 17.88
N ASP A 145 5.88 -12.97 17.20
CA ASP A 145 6.46 -13.08 15.87
C ASP A 145 5.42 -13.63 14.89
N ASP A 146 4.12 -13.45 15.18
CA ASP A 146 3.07 -13.78 14.23
C ASP A 146 2.77 -12.54 13.38
N GLU A 147 2.75 -12.72 12.07
CA GLU A 147 2.38 -11.68 11.13
C GLU A 147 0.94 -11.90 10.63
N ILE A 148 0.12 -10.85 10.69
CA ILE A 148 -1.26 -10.87 10.18
C ILE A 148 -1.37 -9.86 9.04
N GLY A 149 -1.88 -10.32 7.90
CA GLY A 149 -2.05 -9.50 6.72
C GLY A 149 -0.85 -9.57 5.79
N SER A 150 -1.09 -9.76 4.49
CA SER A 150 -0.06 -9.74 3.46
C SER A 150 -0.62 -9.19 2.16
N PHE A 151 0.20 -9.11 1.12
CA PHE A 151 -0.14 -8.53 -0.18
C PHE A 151 -0.71 -9.58 -1.16
N ASP A 152 -1.77 -9.20 -1.87
CA ASP A 152 -2.42 -10.02 -2.91
C ASP A 152 -1.74 -9.82 -4.28
N TYR A 153 -1.16 -8.66 -4.53
CA TYR A 153 -0.53 -8.32 -5.80
C TYR A 153 0.98 -8.37 -5.67
N GLY A 154 1.51 -7.91 -4.54
CA GLY A 154 2.94 -7.96 -4.25
C GLY A 154 3.76 -7.05 -5.16
N TRP A 155 3.16 -6.00 -5.75
CA TRP A 155 3.88 -5.05 -6.61
C TRP A 155 4.64 -3.98 -5.82
N GLY A 156 4.51 -4.03 -4.50
CA GLY A 156 5.33 -3.28 -3.57
C GLY A 156 4.74 -1.93 -3.17
N LEU A 157 5.63 -1.08 -2.66
CA LEU A 157 5.32 0.28 -2.23
C LEU A 157 5.94 1.27 -3.21
N PHE A 158 5.12 2.13 -3.83
CA PHE A 158 5.60 3.23 -4.65
C PHE A 158 5.68 4.49 -3.81
N VAL A 159 6.83 5.16 -3.79
CA VAL A 159 7.04 6.41 -3.03
C VAL A 159 7.50 7.50 -3.98
N TYR A 160 6.86 8.66 -3.92
CA TYR A 160 7.12 9.79 -4.79
C TYR A 160 7.25 11.08 -3.97
N ASN A 161 8.37 11.78 -4.12
CA ASN A 161 8.55 13.13 -3.59
C ASN A 161 8.64 14.14 -4.76
N PRO A 162 7.60 14.95 -5.02
CA PRO A 162 7.61 15.95 -6.10
C PRO A 162 8.62 17.08 -5.88
N GLN A 163 9.06 17.29 -4.62
CA GLN A 163 10.01 18.33 -4.26
C GLN A 163 11.46 17.83 -4.31
N ALA A 164 11.70 16.53 -4.47
CA ALA A 164 13.04 15.98 -4.56
C ALA A 164 13.74 16.45 -5.82
N ALA A 165 14.99 16.88 -5.69
CA ALA A 165 15.83 17.26 -6.83
C ALA A 165 16.06 16.08 -7.81
N ASN A 166 15.98 14.85 -7.29
CA ASN A 166 15.92 13.62 -8.07
C ASN A 166 14.78 12.76 -7.49
N PRO A 167 13.62 12.63 -8.17
CA PRO A 167 12.55 11.74 -7.70
C PRO A 167 13.06 10.29 -7.74
N VAL A 168 12.97 9.61 -6.61
CA VAL A 168 13.29 8.18 -6.47
C VAL A 168 11.97 7.44 -6.33
N ILE A 169 11.68 6.55 -7.27
CA ILE A 169 10.58 5.59 -7.14
C ILE A 169 11.22 4.31 -6.59
N VAL A 170 10.83 3.93 -5.38
CA VAL A 170 11.13 2.59 -4.87
C VAL A 170 10.03 1.67 -5.41
N THR A 171 10.40 0.54 -5.96
CA THR A 171 9.49 -0.57 -6.31
C THR A 171 10.11 -1.82 -5.73
N VAL A 172 9.37 -2.56 -4.94
CA VAL A 172 9.82 -3.85 -4.41
C VAL A 172 9.05 -4.92 -5.17
N PRO A 173 9.70 -5.68 -6.07
CA PRO A 173 9.11 -6.84 -6.71
C PRO A 173 9.07 -8.04 -5.76
#